data_AF-A0A0S1SCU5-F1
#
_entry.id   AF-A0A0S1SCU5-F1
#
_cell.length_a   1.000
_cell.length_b   1.000
_cell.length_c   1.000
_cell.angle_alpha   90.00
_cell.angle_beta   90.00
_cell.angle_gamma   90.00
#
_symmetry.space_group_name_H-M   'P 1'
#
loop_
_entity.id
_entity.type
_entity.pdbx_description
1 polymer ?
#
loop_
_entity_poly.entity_id
_entity_poly.type
_entity_poly.pdbx_seq_one_letter_code
_entity_poly.pdbx_strand_id
1 'polypeptide(L)'
;MMKFTVLKGFSLLFILGCLLFTMVKWSTLSYEEGWGVVGMIGLISLGLAGLILDFVLTKLIKNKWLLNLIELLVLFFFSIELWISIKST
;
A
#
# COMPACT_ATOMS: atom_id res chain seq x y z
N MET A 1 1.32 -21.29 10.38
CA MET A 1 0.66 -21.18 9.06
C MET A 1 0.49 -19.71 8.75
N MET A 2 1.04 -19.22 7.63
CA MET A 2 0.83 -17.83 7.20
C MET A 2 -0.67 -17.64 6.93
N LYS A 3 -1.37 -16.86 7.77
CA LYS A 3 -2.73 -16.44 7.46
C LYS A 3 -2.65 -15.44 6.32
N PHE A 4 -3.27 -15.76 5.20
CA PHE A 4 -3.44 -14.83 4.09
C PHE A 4 -4.68 -13.98 4.41
N THR A 5 -4.44 -12.69 4.63
CA THR A 5 -5.46 -11.68 4.92
C THR A 5 -5.71 -10.84 3.67
N VAL A 6 -6.82 -10.10 3.67
CA VAL A 6 -7.19 -9.28 2.51
C VAL A 6 -6.20 -8.12 2.37
N LEU A 7 -5.82 -7.49 3.49
CA LEU A 7 -4.86 -6.39 3.50
C LEU A 7 -3.48 -6.83 2.99
N LYS A 8 -3.03 -8.03 3.35
CA LYS A 8 -1.77 -8.58 2.85
C LYS A 8 -1.78 -8.82 1.35
N GLY A 9 -2.84 -9.44 0.85
CA GLY A 9 -2.99 -9.69 -0.59
C GLY A 9 -3.01 -8.40 -1.40
N PHE A 10 -3.78 -7.42 -0.94
CA PHE A 10 -3.87 -6.12 -1.59
C PHE A 10 -2.55 -5.35 -1.56
N SER A 11 -1.87 -5.32 -0.41
CA SER A 11 -0.58 -4.64 -0.27
C SER A 11 0.51 -5.27 -1.15
N LEU A 12 0.54 -6.60 -1.27
CA LEU A 12 1.47 -7.29 -2.17
C LEU A 12 1.21 -6.96 -3.64
N LEU A 13 -0.06 -7.01 -4.07
CA LEU A 13 -0.44 -6.64 -5.44
C LEU A 13 -0.11 -5.18 -5.75
N PHE A 14 -0.34 -4.29 -4.78
CA PHE A 14 -0.02 -2.87 -4.90
C PHE A 14 1.49 -2.64 -5.07
N ILE A 15 2.32 -3.24 -4.21
CA ILE A 15 3.79 -3.14 -4.32
C ILE A 15 4.28 -3.70 -5.67
N LEU A 16 3.76 -4.86 -6.09
CA LEU A 16 4.07 -5.46 -7.39
C LEU A 16 3.70 -4.52 -8.54
N GLY A 17 2.53 -3.89 -8.48
CA GLY A 17 2.09 -2.88 -9.44
C GLY A 17 3.03 -1.68 -9.50
N CYS A 18 3.42 -1.13 -8.35
CA CYS A 18 4.38 -0.03 -8.28
C CYS A 18 5.75 -0.43 -8.86
N LEU A 19 6.25 -1.62 -8.56
CA LEU A 19 7.53 -2.11 -9.09
C LEU A 19 7.48 -2.29 -10.61
N LEU A 20 6.45 -2.95 -11.13
CA LEU A 20 6.27 -3.15 -12.58
C LEU A 20 6.11 -1.82 -13.30
N PHE A 21 5.30 -0.90 -12.77
CA PHE A 21 5.14 0.43 -13.35
C PHE A 21 6.46 1.21 -13.33
N THR A 22 7.20 1.14 -12.23
CA THR A 22 8.53 1.78 -12.10
C THR A 22 9.51 1.24 -13.15
N MET A 23 9.52 -0.08 -13.39
CA MET A 23 10.37 -0.68 -14.42
C MET A 23 9.96 -0.26 -15.84
N VAL A 24 8.66 -0.28 -16.16
CA VAL A 24 8.15 0.03 -17.51
C VAL A 24 8.28 1.53 -17.84
N LYS A 25 8.07 2.40 -16.85
CA LYS A 25 8.10 3.86 -17.01
C LYS A 25 9.35 4.51 -16.45
N TRP A 26 10.43 3.74 -16.27
CA TRP A 26 11.66 4.22 -15.64
C TRP A 26 12.18 5.51 -16.28
N SER A 27 12.26 5.56 -17.62
CA SER A 27 12.73 6.74 -18.36
C SER A 27 11.88 8.00 -18.17
N THR A 28 10.58 7.84 -17.91
CA THR A 28 9.67 8.94 -17.61
C THR A 28 9.74 9.34 -16.14
N LEU A 29 9.83 8.37 -15.23
CA LEU A 29 9.88 8.58 -13.78
C LEU A 29 11.21 9.21 -13.35
N SER A 30 12.30 8.85 -14.01
CA SER A 30 13.64 9.39 -13.78
C SER A 30 13.93 10.65 -14.61
N TYR A 31 12.94 11.19 -15.32
CA TYR A 31 13.11 12.41 -16.11
C TYR A 31 13.22 13.63 -15.19
N GLU A 32 14.00 14.63 -15.61
CA GLU A 32 14.35 15.83 -14.82
C GLU A 32 14.94 15.49 -13.44
N GLU A 33 14.40 16.03 -12.35
CA GLU A 33 14.94 15.83 -10.99
C GLU A 33 14.60 14.44 -10.40
N GLY A 34 13.85 13.60 -11.13
CA GLY A 34 13.52 12.24 -10.68
C GLY A 34 12.45 12.18 -9.59
N TRP A 35 11.65 13.24 -9.41
CA TRP A 35 10.53 13.26 -8.44
C TRP A 35 9.54 12.12 -8.65
N GLY A 36 9.38 11.63 -9.89
CA GLY A 36 8.58 10.44 -10.19
C GLY A 36 9.07 9.19 -9.45
N VAL A 37 10.39 9.00 -9.37
CA VAL A 37 11.00 7.89 -8.61
C VAL A 37 10.76 8.06 -7.11
N VAL A 38 10.89 9.29 -6.58
CA VAL A 38 10.60 9.59 -5.17
C VAL A 38 9.13 9.29 -4.84
N GLY A 39 8.21 9.69 -5.71
CA GLY A 39 6.79 9.35 -5.58
C GLY A 39 6.55 7.83 -5.55
N MET A 40 7.21 7.08 -6.43
CA MET A 40 7.13 5.61 -6.44
C MET A 40 7.69 4.98 -5.17
N ILE A 41 8.80 5.49 -4.64
CA ILE A 41 9.35 5.04 -3.36
C ILE A 41 8.33 5.32 -2.24
N GLY A 42 7.69 6.48 -2.23
CA GLY A 42 6.61 6.82 -1.29
C GLY A 42 5.45 5.81 -1.36
N LEU A 43 4.99 5.47 -2.55
CA LEU A 43 3.91 4.49 -2.76
C LEU A 43 4.35 3.08 -2.32
N ILE A 44 5.55 2.62 -2.66
CA ILE A 44 6.07 1.33 -2.20
C ILE A 44 6.16 1.28 -0.67
N SER A 45 6.61 2.37 -0.05
CA SER A 45 6.68 2.51 1.41
C SER A 45 5.29 2.39 2.05
N LEU A 46 4.27 2.96 1.41
CA LEU A 46 2.88 2.88 1.84
C LEU A 46 2.34 1.44 1.76
N GLY A 47 2.64 0.72 0.68
CA GLY A 47 2.32 -0.71 0.57
C GLY A 47 3.01 -1.55 1.65
N LEU A 48 4.28 -1.26 1.96
CA LEU A 48 5.03 -1.92 3.03
C LEU A 48 4.43 -1.62 4.42
N ALA A 49 4.01 -0.37 4.66
CA ALA A 49 3.30 -0.01 5.88
C ALA A 49 2.00 -0.81 6.04
N GLY A 50 1.25 -1.03 4.97
CA GLY A 50 0.07 -1.91 4.95
C GLY A 50 0.38 -3.33 5.38
N LEU A 51 1.50 -3.92 4.92
CA LEU A 51 1.96 -5.25 5.35
C LEU A 51 2.37 -5.31 6.82
N ILE A 52 3.04 -4.27 7.32
CA ILE A 52 3.41 -4.19 8.74
C ILE A 52 2.15 -4.11 9.60
N LEU A 53 1.19 -3.29 9.19
CA LEU A 53 -0.06 -3.09 9.90
C LEU A 53 -0.92 -4.37 9.90
N ASP A 54 -0.99 -5.07 8.77
CA ASP A 54 -1.59 -6.40 8.67
C ASP A 54 -0.96 -7.41 9.65
N PHE A 55 0.36 -7.44 9.73
CA PHE A 55 1.08 -8.32 10.64
C PHE A 55 0.78 -8.01 12.12
N VAL A 56 0.69 -6.72 12.47
CA VAL A 56 0.32 -6.27 13.81
C VAL A 56 -1.13 -6.64 14.13
N LEU A 57 -2.07 -6.36 13.23
CA LEU A 57 -3.50 -6.69 13.39
C LEU A 57 -3.73 -8.19 13.55
N THR A 58 -3.06 -9.01 12.73
CA THR A 58 -3.17 -10.48 12.79
C THR A 58 -2.67 -11.05 14.11
N LYS A 59 -1.72 -10.38 14.78
CA LYS A 59 -1.24 -10.76 16.10
C LYS A 59 -2.15 -10.28 17.23
N LEU A 60 -2.71 -9.08 17.13
CA LEU A 60 -3.58 -8.51 18.16
C LEU A 60 -4.99 -9.13 18.14
N ILE A 61 -5.53 -9.41 16.95
CA ILE A 61 -6.93 -9.78 16.77
C ILE A 61 -7.03 -11.24 16.36
N LYS A 62 -7.49 -12.08 17.29
CA LYS A 62 -7.73 -13.51 17.02
C LYS A 62 -9.03 -13.76 16.26
N ASN A 63 -10.01 -12.87 16.39
CA ASN A 63 -11.32 -12.98 15.74
C ASN A 63 -11.23 -12.55 14.27
N LYS A 64 -11.46 -13.50 13.35
CA LYS A 64 -11.36 -13.30 11.90
C LYS A 64 -12.33 -12.24 11.36
N TRP A 65 -13.52 -12.12 11.95
CA TRP A 65 -14.52 -11.16 11.46
C TRP A 65 -14.12 -9.71 11.82
N LEU A 66 -13.68 -9.50 13.06
CA LEU A 66 -13.15 -8.20 13.51
C LEU A 66 -11.89 -7.79 12.75
N LEU A 67 -10.99 -8.74 12.48
CA LEU A 67 -9.78 -8.50 11.70
C LEU A 67 -10.12 -7.95 10.31
N ASN A 68 -10.99 -8.66 9.57
CA ASN A 68 -11.40 -8.23 8.23
C ASN A 68 -12.12 -6.87 8.24
N LEU A 69 -12.95 -6.60 9.26
CA LEU A 69 -13.65 -5.31 9.39
C LEU A 69 -12.66 -4.15 9.58
N ILE A 70 -11.63 -4.36 10.42
CA ILE A 70 -10.61 -3.33 10.70
C ILE A 70 -9.69 -3.13 9.49
N GLU A 71 -9.28 -4.21 8.82
CA GLU A 71 -8.54 -4.12 7.55
C GLU A 71 -9.31 -3.31 6.49
N LEU A 72 -10.63 -3.51 6.39
CA LEU A 72 -11.49 -2.76 5.48
C LEU A 72 -11.56 -1.27 5.84
N LEU A 73 -11.68 -0.95 7.14
CA LEU A 73 -11.68 0.42 7.63
C LEU A 73 -10.35 1.12 7.36
N VAL A 74 -9.24 0.44 7.58
CA VAL A 74 -7.89 0.95 7.26
C VAL A 74 -7.76 1.26 5.78
N LEU A 75 -8.17 0.34 4.90
CA LEU A 75 -8.18 0.57 3.45
C LEU A 75 -9.03 1.78 3.05
N PHE A 76 -10.18 1.95 3.70
CA PHE A 76 -11.06 3.09 3.46
C PHE A 76 -10.38 4.42 3.86
N PHE A 77 -9.74 4.47 5.02
CA PHE A 77 -8.97 5.65 5.46
C PHE A 77 -7.80 5.97 4.52
N PHE A 78 -7.01 4.97 4.15
CA PHE A 78 -5.92 5.14 3.17
C PHE A 78 -6.42 5.67 1.82
N SER A 79 -7.57 5.19 1.35
CA SER A 79 -8.16 5.66 0.10
C SER A 79 -8.58 7.13 0.18
N ILE A 80 -9.10 7.57 1.33
CA ILE A 80 -9.46 8.98 1.57
C ILE A 80 -8.20 9.85 1.63
N GLU A 81 -7.17 9.46 2.38
CA GLU A 81 -5.92 10.22 2.45
C GLU A 81 -5.26 10.35 1.08
N LEU A 82 -5.22 9.25 0.30
CA LEU A 82 -4.69 9.27 -1.06
C LEU A 82 -5.48 10.21 -1.97
N TRP A 83 -6.82 10.18 -1.87
CA TRP A 83 -7.68 11.08 -2.63
C TRP A 83 -7.44 12.57 -2.29
N ILE A 84 -7.27 12.88 -1.00
CA ILE A 84 -6.93 14.24 -0.54
C ILE A 84 -5.56 14.66 -1.06
N SER A 85 -4.56 13.77 -0.98
CA SER A 85 -3.20 14.03 -1.47
C SER A 85 -3.17 14.30 -2.97
N ILE A 86 -3.94 13.53 -3.76
CA ILE A 86 -4.06 13.73 -5.22
C ILE A 86 -4.75 15.07 -5.52
N LYS A 87 -5.78 15.45 -4.76
CA LYS A 87 -6.50 16.71 -4.97
C LYS A 87 -5.73 17.95 -4.49
N SER A 88 -4.81 17.78 -3.54
CA SER A 88 -3.98 18.85 -2.97
C SER A 88 -2.70 19.14 -3.77
N THR A 89 -2.38 18.32 -4.77
CA THR A 89 -1.27 18.51 -5.72
C THR A 89 -1.83 19.06 -7.02
#